data_AF-A0A4Y9YPF6-F1
#
_entry.id   AF-A0A4Y9YPF6-F1
#
_cell.length_a   1.000
_cell.length_b   1.000
_cell.length_c   1.000
_cell.angle_alpha   90.00
_cell.angle_beta   90.00
_cell.angle_gamma   90.00
#
_symmetry.space_group_name_H-M   'P 1'
#
loop_
_entity.id
_entity.type
_entity.pdbx_description
1 polymer ?
#
loop_
_entity_poly.entity_id
_entity_poly.type
_entity_poly.pdbx_seq_one_letter_code
_entity_poly.pdbx_strand_id
1 'polypeptide(L)'
;MLQSDARSPDAQAAAASPRRHETFYLEDGNVIFQVEDVLFNVHRYFFQRYSQSFYGMFLCKPTEGVPQEGSSDDAPIVLEQTSAVDFARLLRVFYPDSFVKWQLGTTEEWTSVLRLAHRWQFDNIVALVGDWLPTTATPVEQIALAREFHLPNIVGPAGVQLCARAEPLSLDETRQLGVDAAHVIWLLRENYRTNWRNMEVRIQDAAKVEEAFESLDRPDV
;
A
#
# COMPACT_ATOMS: atom_id res chain seq x y z
N MET A 1 -20.43 46.55 46.42
CA MET A 1 -20.62 45.08 46.39
C MET A 1 -21.56 44.80 45.23
N LEU A 2 -21.20 44.15 44.11
CA LEU A 2 -20.12 43.24 43.74
C LEU A 2 -19.83 43.48 42.23
N GLN A 3 -18.65 43.95 41.84
CA GLN A 3 -17.61 43.19 41.12
C GLN A 3 -18.05 42.39 39.89
N SER A 4 -17.47 42.83 38.78
CA SER A 4 -17.18 42.15 37.51
C SER A 4 -16.44 40.83 37.66
N ASP A 5 -16.73 39.85 36.79
CA ASP A 5 -15.78 38.90 36.19
C ASP A 5 -16.46 38.31 34.94
N ALA A 6 -16.00 38.63 33.72
CA ALA A 6 -14.79 38.19 33.04
C ALA A 6 -14.94 36.79 32.40
N ARG A 7 -14.78 36.81 31.08
CA ARG A 7 -14.52 35.71 30.14
C ARG A 7 -13.91 34.45 30.78
N SER A 8 -14.49 33.30 30.46
CA SER A 8 -13.74 32.05 30.33
C SER A 8 -13.77 31.62 28.86
N PRO A 9 -12.63 31.68 28.15
CA PRO A 9 -12.45 31.05 26.85
C PRO A 9 -12.04 29.59 27.11
N ASP A 10 -13.00 28.69 27.16
CA ASP A 10 -12.67 27.27 27.25
C ASP A 10 -12.32 26.73 25.87
N ALA A 11 -11.11 26.18 25.82
CA ALA A 11 -10.64 25.18 24.88
C ALA A 11 -10.45 25.62 23.41
N GLN A 12 -9.64 26.66 23.19
CA GLN A 12 -8.68 26.56 22.09
C GLN A 12 -7.68 25.49 22.52
N ALA A 13 -7.90 24.23 22.11
CA ALA A 13 -6.87 23.21 22.21
C ALA A 13 -5.60 23.80 21.59
N ALA A 14 -4.56 23.97 22.40
CA ALA A 14 -3.26 24.39 21.91
C ALA A 14 -2.79 23.31 20.94
N ALA A 15 -3.02 23.54 19.63
CA ALA A 15 -2.49 22.70 18.60
C ALA A 15 -0.96 22.80 18.73
N ALA A 16 -0.35 21.77 19.30
CA ALA A 16 1.10 21.67 19.30
C ALA A 16 1.56 21.79 17.85
N SER A 17 2.50 22.71 17.59
CA SER A 17 3.06 22.88 16.26
C SER A 17 3.59 21.53 15.78
N PRO A 18 3.27 21.12 14.54
CA PRO A 18 3.66 19.82 14.05
C PRO A 18 5.19 19.72 14.04
N ARG A 19 5.71 18.57 14.45
CA ARG A 19 7.15 18.32 14.59
C ARG A 19 7.76 17.96 13.25
N ARG A 20 8.99 18.39 12.99
CA ARG A 20 9.72 18.00 11.78
C ARG A 20 10.23 16.56 11.91
N HIS A 21 10.09 15.77 10.85
CA HIS A 21 10.60 14.41 10.82
C HIS A 21 12.15 14.42 10.83
N GLU A 22 12.77 13.57 11.65
CA GLU A 22 14.23 13.58 11.85
C GLU A 22 15.03 13.30 10.57
N THR A 23 14.58 12.33 9.76
CA THR A 23 15.28 11.92 8.52
C THR A 23 14.75 12.57 7.24
N PHE A 24 13.44 12.78 7.12
CA PHE A 24 12.78 13.18 5.89
C PHE A 24 12.31 14.64 5.90
N TYR A 25 12.97 15.46 6.71
CA TYR A 25 12.90 16.92 6.61
C TYR A 25 14.19 17.40 5.96
N LEU A 26 14.26 17.27 4.63
CA LEU A 26 15.44 17.57 3.85
C LEU A 26 15.64 19.09 3.74
N GLU A 27 16.89 19.56 3.82
CA GLU A 27 17.19 20.99 3.70
C GLU A 27 16.93 21.53 2.29
N ASP A 28 17.09 20.69 1.28
CA ASP A 28 16.87 20.97 -0.15
C ASP A 28 15.47 20.57 -0.65
N GLY A 29 14.61 20.09 0.26
CA GLY A 29 13.22 19.78 -0.04
C GLY A 29 12.45 21.01 -0.52
N ASN A 30 11.54 20.81 -1.47
CA ASN A 30 10.77 21.87 -2.13
C ASN A 30 9.26 21.64 -2.09
N VAL A 31 8.81 20.70 -1.25
CA VAL A 31 7.42 20.52 -0.89
C VAL A 31 7.32 19.97 0.53
N ILE A 32 6.43 20.56 1.33
CA ILE A 32 6.17 20.16 2.71
C ILE A 32 4.83 19.42 2.79
N PHE A 33 4.87 18.19 3.29
CA PHE A 33 3.70 17.41 3.63
C PHE A 33 3.52 17.36 5.15
N GLN A 34 2.28 17.45 5.59
CA GLN A 34 1.91 17.15 6.97
C GLN A 34 1.16 15.82 7.01
N VAL A 35 1.66 14.89 7.81
CA VAL A 35 1.02 13.60 8.09
C VAL A 35 0.91 13.48 9.60
N GLU A 36 -0.32 13.38 10.11
CA GLU A 36 -0.60 13.45 11.55
C GLU A 36 0.00 14.74 12.17
N ASP A 37 0.84 14.60 13.19
CA ASP A 37 1.57 15.68 13.86
C ASP A 37 2.97 15.92 13.27
N VAL A 38 3.32 15.31 12.13
CA VAL A 38 4.68 15.29 11.59
C VAL A 38 4.77 16.00 10.22
N LEU A 39 5.75 16.90 10.08
CA LEU A 39 6.13 17.55 8.83
C LEU A 39 7.27 16.81 8.13
N PHE A 40 7.10 16.64 6.83
CA PHE A 40 8.07 16.05 5.92
C PHE A 40 8.42 17.09 4.86
N ASN A 41 9.71 17.40 4.70
CA ASN A 41 10.19 18.27 3.61
C ASN A 41 10.96 17.42 2.60
N VAL A 42 10.41 17.24 1.42
CA VAL A 42 10.91 16.29 0.41
C VAL A 42 10.91 16.90 -0.99
N HIS A 43 11.38 16.14 -1.98
CA HIS A 43 11.44 16.60 -3.36
C HIS A 43 10.13 16.31 -4.09
N ARG A 44 9.44 17.38 -4.50
CA ARG A 44 8.23 17.38 -5.34
C ARG A 44 8.39 16.56 -6.61
N TYR A 45 9.60 16.47 -7.14
CA TYR A 45 9.91 15.73 -8.36
C TYR A 45 9.37 14.30 -8.32
N PHE A 46 9.59 13.55 -7.24
CA PHE A 46 9.15 12.16 -7.16
C PHE A 46 7.63 12.03 -7.21
N PHE A 47 6.92 12.85 -6.44
CA PHE A 47 5.47 12.87 -6.39
C PHE A 47 4.85 13.31 -7.72
N GLN A 48 5.39 14.36 -8.32
CA GLN A 48 4.90 14.86 -9.61
C GLN A 48 5.20 13.92 -10.78
N ARG A 49 6.34 13.21 -10.75
CA ARG A 49 6.75 12.31 -11.83
C ARG A 49 6.08 10.95 -11.76
N TYR A 50 5.92 10.41 -10.55
CA TYR A 50 5.54 9.02 -10.34
C TYR A 50 4.11 8.83 -9.81
N SER A 51 3.42 9.88 -9.37
CA SER A 51 2.01 9.81 -8.97
C SER A 51 1.14 10.70 -9.86
N GLN A 52 0.10 10.08 -10.43
CA GLN A 52 -0.91 10.81 -11.21
C GLN A 52 -1.76 11.74 -10.34
N SER A 53 -2.09 11.31 -9.12
CA SER A 53 -2.86 12.12 -8.17
C SER A 53 -2.12 13.41 -7.80
N PHE A 54 -0.84 13.29 -7.44
CA PHE A 54 -0.03 14.44 -7.09
C PHE A 54 0.31 15.30 -8.31
N TYR A 55 0.53 14.70 -9.49
CA TYR A 55 0.71 15.45 -10.73
C TYR A 55 -0.47 16.40 -10.99
N GLY A 56 -1.71 15.90 -10.90
CA GLY A 56 -2.92 16.72 -11.07
C GLY A 56 -3.02 17.85 -10.04
N MET A 57 -2.81 17.54 -8.76
CA MET A 57 -2.81 18.52 -7.67
C MET A 57 -1.80 19.65 -7.90
N PHE A 58 -0.59 19.31 -8.35
CA PHE A 58 0.50 20.24 -8.59
C PHE A 58 0.35 21.11 -9.84
N LEU A 59 -0.54 20.75 -10.76
CA LEU A 59 -0.89 21.55 -11.93
C LEU A 59 -1.93 22.63 -11.65
N CYS A 60 -2.71 22.50 -10.57
CA CYS A 60 -3.68 23.50 -10.17
C CYS A 60 -2.96 24.80 -9.80
N LYS A 61 -3.41 25.92 -10.40
CA LYS A 61 -2.86 27.24 -10.07
C LYS A 61 -3.29 27.64 -8.66
N PRO A 62 -2.40 28.29 -7.87
CA PRO A 62 -2.80 28.87 -6.60
C PRO A 62 -3.96 29.85 -6.81
N THR A 63 -4.90 29.85 -5.87
CA THR A 63 -5.96 30.86 -5.84
C THR A 63 -5.36 32.19 -5.39
N GLU A 64 -5.73 33.31 -6.02
CA GLU A 64 -5.18 34.62 -5.66
C GLU A 64 -5.41 34.93 -4.18
N GLY A 65 -4.35 35.30 -3.48
CA GLY A 65 -4.39 35.64 -2.04
C GLY A 65 -4.32 34.45 -1.08
N VAL A 66 -4.29 33.21 -1.57
CA VAL A 66 -4.10 32.00 -0.75
C VAL A 66 -2.65 31.52 -0.86
N PRO A 67 -1.93 31.29 0.26
CA PRO A 67 -0.61 30.68 0.23
C PRO A 67 -0.64 29.36 -0.54
N GLN A 68 0.37 29.11 -1.38
CA GLN A 68 0.46 27.85 -2.09
C GLN A 68 0.68 26.71 -1.08
N GLU A 69 -0.18 25.69 -1.12
CA GLU A 69 -0.03 24.51 -0.28
C GLU A 69 1.32 23.82 -0.54
N GLY A 70 1.97 23.41 0.55
CA GLY A 70 3.27 22.76 0.56
C GLY A 70 4.46 23.71 0.45
N SER A 71 4.25 25.03 0.48
CA SER A 71 5.33 26.03 0.34
C SER A 71 6.03 26.40 1.65
N SER A 72 5.40 26.19 2.80
CA SER A 72 5.97 26.48 4.12
C SER A 72 5.38 25.57 5.20
N ASP A 73 6.01 25.54 6.38
CA ASP A 73 5.53 24.83 7.57
C ASP A 73 4.14 25.30 8.03
N ASP A 74 3.79 26.56 7.73
CA ASP A 74 2.48 27.16 8.07
C ASP A 74 1.39 26.85 7.04
N ALA A 75 1.77 26.35 5.85
CA ALA A 75 0.87 25.96 4.78
C ALA A 75 1.31 24.64 4.13
N PRO A 76 1.40 23.52 4.89
CA PRO A 76 1.80 22.23 4.34
C PRO A 76 0.65 21.57 3.55
N ILE A 77 0.97 20.60 2.70
CA ILE A 77 -0.05 19.71 2.11
C ILE A 77 -0.42 18.64 3.14
N VAL A 78 -1.63 18.70 3.66
CA VAL A 78 -2.11 17.77 4.69
C VAL A 78 -2.58 16.47 4.05
N LEU A 79 -1.96 15.36 4.42
CA LEU A 79 -2.34 14.01 3.97
C LEU A 79 -3.20 13.35 5.05
N GLU A 80 -4.52 13.47 4.90
CA GLU A 80 -5.46 12.88 5.84
C GLU A 80 -5.48 11.34 5.75
N GLN A 81 -5.86 10.70 6.87
CA GLN A 81 -6.02 9.24 6.96
C GLN A 81 -4.76 8.47 6.55
N THR A 82 -3.59 9.02 6.87
CA THR A 82 -2.30 8.42 6.57
C THR A 82 -1.46 8.45 7.84
N SER A 83 -0.81 7.34 8.17
CA SER A 83 0.11 7.27 9.30
C SER A 83 1.47 7.85 8.91
N ALA A 84 2.10 8.61 9.81
CA ALA A 84 3.45 9.14 9.57
C ALA A 84 4.47 8.02 9.34
N VAL A 85 4.29 6.85 9.96
CA VAL A 85 5.15 5.67 9.78
C VAL A 85 5.01 5.10 8.38
N ASP A 86 3.77 4.98 7.88
CA ASP A 86 3.51 4.46 6.55
C ASP A 86 4.04 5.40 5.46
N PHE A 87 3.88 6.72 5.66
CA PHE A 87 4.46 7.70 4.76
C PHE A 87 6.00 7.64 4.75
N ALA A 88 6.64 7.52 5.92
CA ALA A 88 8.08 7.34 6.01
C ALA A 88 8.56 6.06 5.30
N ARG A 89 7.81 4.96 5.37
CA ARG A 89 8.10 3.71 4.62
C ARG A 89 8.06 3.93 3.11
N LEU A 90 7.06 4.69 2.60
CA LEU A 90 7.02 5.06 1.19
C LEU A 90 8.23 5.93 0.80
N LEU A 91 8.59 6.91 1.62
CA LEU A 91 9.74 7.78 1.36
C LEU A 91 11.06 7.03 1.28
N ARG A 92 11.24 5.94 2.03
CA ARG A 92 12.42 5.06 1.93
C ARG A 92 12.59 4.42 0.54
N VAL A 93 11.52 4.30 -0.24
CA VAL A 93 11.60 3.84 -1.63
C VAL A 93 12.25 4.89 -2.53
N PHE A 94 11.98 6.18 -2.28
CA PHE A 94 12.58 7.30 -3.02
C PHE A 94 13.97 7.67 -2.51
N TYR A 95 14.20 7.52 -1.22
CA TYR A 95 15.43 7.87 -0.52
C TYR A 95 16.00 6.64 0.19
N PRO A 96 16.59 5.68 -0.54
CA PRO A 96 17.19 4.52 0.09
C PRO A 96 18.48 4.91 0.81
N ASP A 97 18.63 4.55 2.09
CA ASP A 97 19.90 4.80 2.81
C ASP A 97 21.05 3.92 2.28
N SER A 98 20.73 2.84 1.57
CA SER A 98 21.70 1.96 0.93
C SER A 98 21.22 1.51 -0.44
N PHE A 99 22.08 1.66 -1.44
CA PHE A 99 21.87 1.13 -2.78
C PHE A 99 22.15 -0.38 -2.89
N VAL A 100 22.68 -1.01 -1.82
CA VAL A 100 23.09 -2.43 -1.83
C VAL A 100 22.05 -3.31 -1.15
N LYS A 101 21.41 -2.81 -0.09
CA LYS A 101 20.37 -3.54 0.64
C LYS A 101 19.13 -2.68 0.78
N TRP A 102 18.02 -3.18 0.24
CA TRP A 102 16.71 -2.62 0.50
C TRP A 102 16.35 -2.78 1.97
N GLN A 103 15.87 -1.70 2.58
CA GLN A 103 15.63 -1.65 4.03
C GLN A 103 14.24 -2.14 4.42
N LEU A 104 13.30 -2.16 3.48
CA LEU A 104 11.99 -2.76 3.68
C LEU A 104 12.19 -4.27 3.64
N GLY A 105 12.13 -4.90 4.82
CA GLY A 105 12.46 -6.31 4.99
C GLY A 105 11.24 -7.19 5.26
N THR A 106 10.11 -6.59 5.61
CA THR A 106 8.92 -7.32 6.07
C THR A 106 7.73 -7.17 5.14
N THR A 107 6.88 -8.19 5.08
CA THR A 107 5.62 -8.16 4.31
C THR A 107 4.72 -7.01 4.75
N GLU A 108 4.69 -6.69 6.05
CA GLU A 108 3.88 -5.59 6.59
C GLU A 108 4.34 -4.22 6.05
N GLU A 109 5.66 -3.98 6.03
CA GLU A 109 6.24 -2.75 5.48
C GLU A 109 5.90 -2.58 3.99
N TRP A 110 6.06 -3.64 3.19
CA TRP A 110 5.71 -3.60 1.77
C TRP A 110 4.21 -3.45 1.54
N THR A 111 3.37 -4.06 2.37
CA THR A 111 1.91 -3.87 2.32
C THR A 111 1.51 -2.44 2.64
N SER A 112 2.17 -1.81 3.61
CA SER A 112 1.99 -0.40 3.94
C SER A 112 2.34 0.51 2.76
N VAL A 113 3.50 0.27 2.13
CA VAL A 113 3.92 0.99 0.92
C VAL A 113 2.93 0.78 -0.22
N LEU A 114 2.48 -0.47 -0.44
CA LEU A 114 1.53 -0.82 -1.49
C LEU A 114 0.20 -0.10 -1.33
N ARG A 115 -0.33 0.00 -0.10
CA ARG A 115 -1.57 0.75 0.19
C ARG A 115 -1.47 2.21 -0.22
N LEU A 116 -0.37 2.87 0.16
CA LEU A 116 -0.16 4.28 -0.19
C LEU A 116 0.12 4.46 -1.69
N ALA A 117 0.90 3.55 -2.28
CA ALA A 117 1.19 3.56 -3.70
C ALA A 117 -0.08 3.42 -4.53
N HIS A 118 -0.97 2.50 -4.17
CA HIS A 118 -2.26 2.32 -4.83
C HIS A 118 -3.16 3.55 -4.63
N ARG A 119 -3.28 4.06 -3.39
CA ARG A 119 -4.12 5.24 -3.07
C ARG A 119 -3.74 6.48 -3.86
N TRP A 120 -2.44 6.70 -4.04
CA TRP A 120 -1.90 7.87 -4.75
C TRP A 120 -1.45 7.57 -6.18
N GLN A 121 -1.82 6.41 -6.73
CA GLN A 121 -1.58 6.04 -8.13
C GLN A 121 -0.08 6.11 -8.51
N PHE A 122 0.77 5.52 -7.68
CA PHE A 122 2.19 5.28 -7.96
C PHE A 122 2.38 3.93 -8.67
N ASP A 123 1.96 3.84 -9.93
CA ASP A 123 1.91 2.57 -10.68
C ASP A 123 3.27 1.83 -10.73
N ASN A 124 4.37 2.60 -10.85
CA ASN A 124 5.71 2.01 -10.86
C ASN A 124 6.10 1.41 -9.50
N ILE A 125 5.63 1.99 -8.39
CA ILE A 125 5.88 1.44 -7.05
C ILE A 125 5.02 0.21 -6.85
N VAL A 126 3.76 0.23 -7.29
CA VAL A 126 2.88 -0.94 -7.27
C VAL A 126 3.52 -2.11 -8.02
N ALA A 127 4.06 -1.88 -9.22
CA ALA A 127 4.81 -2.88 -9.98
C ALA A 127 6.06 -3.37 -9.24
N LEU A 128 6.85 -2.46 -8.65
CA LEU A 128 8.04 -2.82 -7.85
C LEU A 128 7.68 -3.73 -6.67
N VAL A 129 6.60 -3.43 -5.95
CA VAL A 129 6.13 -4.29 -4.86
C VAL A 129 5.68 -5.64 -5.41
N GLY A 130 5.02 -5.67 -6.57
CA GLY A 130 4.61 -6.91 -7.24
C GLY A 130 5.78 -7.85 -7.55
N ASP A 131 6.94 -7.31 -7.95
CA ASP A 131 8.15 -8.11 -8.18
C ASP A 131 8.80 -8.61 -6.87
N TRP A 132 8.58 -7.90 -5.75
CA TRP A 132 9.15 -8.24 -4.45
C TRP A 132 8.31 -9.25 -3.66
N LEU A 133 6.98 -9.15 -3.74
CA LEU A 133 6.04 -10.01 -3.00
C LEU A 133 6.35 -11.51 -3.11
N PRO A 134 6.69 -12.09 -4.28
CA PRO A 134 7.01 -13.51 -4.42
C PRO A 134 8.20 -13.98 -3.58
N THR A 135 9.10 -13.08 -3.20
CA THR A 135 10.33 -13.40 -2.45
C THR A 135 10.17 -13.29 -0.93
N THR A 136 9.15 -12.56 -0.47
CA THR A 136 9.03 -12.17 0.95
C THR A 136 7.73 -12.65 1.59
N ALA A 137 6.63 -12.63 0.85
CA ALA A 137 5.32 -12.98 1.36
C ALA A 137 5.02 -14.47 1.16
N THR A 138 4.18 -15.04 2.02
CA THR A 138 3.65 -16.40 1.83
C THR A 138 2.71 -16.45 0.62
N PRO A 139 2.52 -17.61 -0.03
CA PRO A 139 1.59 -17.73 -1.16
C PRO A 139 0.15 -17.28 -0.84
N VAL A 140 -0.26 -17.43 0.42
CA VAL A 140 -1.57 -16.98 0.93
C VAL A 140 -1.64 -15.45 0.94
N GLU A 141 -0.64 -14.80 1.52
CA GLU A 141 -0.52 -13.33 1.53
C GLU A 141 -0.39 -12.76 0.12
N GLN A 142 0.36 -13.43 -0.76
CA GLN A 142 0.50 -13.04 -2.17
C GLN A 142 -0.86 -12.99 -2.87
N ILE A 143 -1.69 -14.03 -2.72
CA ILE A 143 -3.03 -14.07 -3.33
C ILE A 143 -3.93 -13.01 -2.69
N ALA A 144 -3.92 -12.88 -1.36
CA ALA A 144 -4.75 -11.90 -0.66
C ALA A 144 -4.43 -10.47 -1.11
N LEU A 145 -3.15 -10.09 -1.12
CA LEU A 145 -2.68 -8.78 -1.56
C LEU A 145 -2.89 -8.55 -3.06
N ALA A 146 -2.64 -9.57 -3.89
CA ALA A 146 -2.84 -9.44 -5.32
C ALA A 146 -4.30 -9.21 -5.69
N ARG A 147 -5.25 -9.82 -4.96
CA ARG A 147 -6.67 -9.56 -5.14
C ARG A 147 -7.10 -8.20 -4.60
N GLU A 148 -6.60 -7.80 -3.43
CA GLU A 148 -6.93 -6.51 -2.80
C GLU A 148 -6.45 -5.31 -3.65
N PHE A 149 -5.25 -5.40 -4.22
CA PHE A 149 -4.62 -4.31 -4.99
C PHE A 149 -4.61 -4.54 -6.50
N HIS A 150 -5.35 -5.54 -6.99
CA HIS A 150 -5.44 -5.91 -8.41
C HIS A 150 -4.06 -6.06 -9.09
N LEU A 151 -3.17 -6.84 -8.48
CA LEU A 151 -1.83 -7.12 -9.02
C LEU A 151 -1.90 -8.31 -9.99
N PRO A 152 -1.80 -8.09 -11.32
CA PRO A 152 -1.87 -9.18 -12.28
C PRO A 152 -0.60 -10.06 -12.20
N ASN A 153 -0.72 -11.32 -12.60
CA ASN A 153 0.38 -12.30 -12.69
C ASN A 153 0.97 -12.79 -11.36
N ILE A 154 0.40 -12.42 -10.21
CA ILE A 154 0.83 -12.94 -8.89
C ILE A 154 -0.03 -14.13 -8.45
N VAL A 155 -1.34 -14.05 -8.68
CA VAL A 155 -2.31 -15.05 -8.21
C VAL A 155 -2.05 -16.43 -8.80
N GLY A 156 -1.78 -16.50 -10.11
CA GLY A 156 -1.49 -17.75 -10.81
C GLY A 156 -0.31 -18.51 -10.19
N PRO A 157 0.91 -17.92 -10.16
CA PRO A 157 2.09 -18.56 -9.56
C PRO A 157 1.89 -18.94 -8.09
N ALA A 158 1.32 -18.05 -7.27
CA ALA A 158 1.09 -18.30 -5.85
C ALA A 158 0.07 -19.45 -5.63
N GLY A 159 -1.00 -19.48 -6.43
CA GLY A 159 -2.00 -20.53 -6.37
C GLY A 159 -1.47 -21.89 -6.80
N VAL A 160 -0.56 -21.96 -7.80
CA VAL A 160 0.15 -23.20 -8.15
C VAL A 160 0.96 -23.72 -6.96
N GLN A 161 1.67 -22.84 -6.24
CA GLN A 161 2.43 -23.23 -5.04
C GLN A 161 1.51 -23.77 -3.93
N LEU A 162 0.37 -23.13 -3.68
CA LEU A 162 -0.63 -23.62 -2.72
C LEU A 162 -1.24 -24.96 -3.15
N CYS A 163 -1.40 -25.17 -4.46
CA CYS A 163 -1.95 -26.42 -4.98
C CYS A 163 -0.96 -27.59 -4.85
N ALA A 164 0.32 -27.32 -5.10
CA ALA A 164 1.39 -28.31 -5.02
C ALA A 164 1.78 -28.70 -3.58
N ARG A 165 1.44 -27.88 -2.59
CA ARG A 165 1.74 -28.13 -1.17
C ARG A 165 1.08 -29.43 -0.66
N ALA A 166 1.77 -30.19 0.17
CA ALA A 166 1.21 -31.40 0.79
C ALA A 166 0.16 -31.05 1.85
N GLU A 167 0.45 -30.05 2.68
CA GLU A 167 -0.38 -29.59 3.79
C GLU A 167 -1.65 -28.88 3.27
N PRO A 168 -2.85 -29.21 3.79
CA PRO A 168 -4.08 -28.50 3.46
C PRO A 168 -4.01 -27.03 3.92
N LEU A 169 -4.95 -26.20 3.45
CA LEU A 169 -5.10 -24.85 3.99
C LEU A 169 -5.47 -24.91 5.47
N SER A 170 -4.80 -24.12 6.29
CA SER A 170 -5.18 -23.93 7.69
C SER A 170 -6.42 -23.04 7.78
N LEU A 171 -7.09 -23.06 8.93
CA LEU A 171 -8.26 -22.21 9.16
C LEU A 171 -7.92 -20.72 9.04
N ASP A 172 -6.73 -20.32 9.48
CA ASP A 172 -6.30 -18.92 9.42
C ASP A 172 -5.95 -18.49 8.00
N GLU A 173 -5.34 -19.38 7.21
CA GLU A 173 -5.11 -19.13 5.77
C GLU A 173 -6.43 -19.03 5.01
N THR A 174 -7.42 -19.89 5.32
CA THR A 174 -8.76 -19.81 4.74
C THR A 174 -9.45 -18.49 5.08
N ARG A 175 -9.32 -18.01 6.32
CA ARG A 175 -9.86 -16.70 6.72
C ARG A 175 -9.20 -15.55 5.97
N GLN A 176 -7.89 -15.63 5.75
CA GLN A 176 -7.13 -14.59 5.06
C GLN A 176 -7.44 -14.52 3.56
N LEU A 177 -7.62 -15.67 2.89
CA LEU A 177 -8.00 -15.73 1.47
C LEU A 177 -9.45 -15.35 1.21
N GLY A 178 -10.31 -15.58 2.20
CA GLY A 178 -11.75 -15.58 2.03
C GLY A 178 -12.26 -16.93 1.51
N VAL A 179 -13.56 -17.17 1.71
CA VAL A 179 -14.20 -18.47 1.47
C VAL A 179 -14.10 -18.87 -0.01
N ASP A 180 -14.33 -17.93 -0.93
CA ASP A 180 -14.39 -18.22 -2.37
C ASP A 180 -13.02 -18.61 -2.93
N ALA A 181 -11.98 -17.84 -2.59
CA ALA A 181 -10.60 -18.16 -2.98
C ALA A 181 -10.12 -19.47 -2.36
N ALA A 182 -10.44 -19.72 -1.09
CA ALA A 182 -10.11 -20.98 -0.44
C ALA A 182 -10.82 -22.17 -1.10
N HIS A 183 -12.08 -22.00 -1.50
CA HIS A 183 -12.84 -23.01 -2.24
C HIS A 183 -12.22 -23.32 -3.60
N VAL A 184 -11.80 -22.29 -4.36
CA VAL A 184 -11.10 -22.48 -5.64
C VAL A 184 -9.79 -23.23 -5.45
N ILE A 185 -8.96 -22.85 -4.46
CA ILE A 185 -7.73 -23.60 -4.15
C ILE A 185 -8.05 -25.04 -3.77
N TRP A 186 -9.10 -25.28 -2.96
CA TRP A 186 -9.51 -26.64 -2.61
C TRP A 186 -9.91 -27.46 -3.84
N LEU A 187 -10.72 -26.90 -4.75
CA LEU A 187 -11.18 -27.57 -5.97
C LEU A 187 -10.00 -27.90 -6.89
N LEU A 188 -9.09 -26.94 -7.09
CA LEU A 188 -7.88 -27.13 -7.87
C LEU A 188 -6.97 -28.21 -7.25
N ARG A 189 -6.84 -28.22 -5.93
CA ARG A 189 -6.06 -29.24 -5.20
C ARG A 189 -6.65 -30.64 -5.30
N GLU A 190 -7.97 -30.76 -5.23
CA GLU A 190 -8.62 -32.06 -5.39
C GLU A 190 -8.36 -32.58 -6.81
N ASN A 191 -8.63 -31.77 -7.83
CA ASN A 191 -8.33 -32.11 -9.22
C ASN A 191 -6.87 -32.48 -9.46
N TYR A 192 -5.92 -31.81 -8.79
CA TYR A 192 -4.50 -32.17 -8.84
C TYR A 192 -4.24 -33.57 -8.27
N ARG A 193 -4.84 -33.90 -7.12
CA ARG A 193 -4.67 -35.19 -6.45
C ARG A 193 -5.37 -36.34 -7.19
N THR A 194 -6.53 -36.11 -7.79
CA THR A 194 -7.21 -37.12 -8.64
C THR A 194 -6.50 -37.32 -9.97
N ASN A 195 -5.98 -36.26 -10.61
CA ASN A 195 -5.23 -36.37 -11.87
C ASN A 195 -3.78 -36.86 -11.69
N TRP A 196 -3.24 -36.95 -10.47
CA TRP A 196 -2.04 -37.75 -10.22
C TRP A 196 -2.29 -39.25 -10.45
N ARG A 197 -3.53 -39.73 -10.26
CA ARG A 197 -3.90 -41.14 -10.57
C ARG A 197 -4.19 -41.36 -12.06
N ASN A 198 -4.67 -40.34 -12.75
CA ASN A 198 -4.97 -40.35 -14.19
C ASN A 198 -4.12 -39.28 -14.88
N MET A 199 -2.95 -39.68 -15.37
CA MET A 199 -1.86 -38.83 -15.88
C MET A 199 -2.23 -37.88 -17.04
N GLU A 200 -3.10 -36.88 -16.82
CA GLU A 200 -3.61 -36.03 -17.92
C GLU A 200 -3.89 -34.55 -17.59
N VAL A 201 -3.70 -34.07 -16.35
CA VAL A 201 -3.74 -32.61 -16.08
C VAL A 201 -2.63 -32.20 -15.12
N ARG A 202 -1.60 -31.53 -15.66
CA ARG A 202 -0.63 -30.77 -14.87
C ARG A 202 -1.22 -29.40 -14.55
N ILE A 203 -1.59 -29.15 -13.29
CA ILE A 203 -1.76 -27.79 -12.77
C ILE A 203 -0.36 -27.19 -12.54
N GLN A 204 0.44 -27.16 -13.60
CA GLN A 204 1.62 -26.29 -13.71
C GLN A 204 1.26 -25.00 -14.46
N ASP A 205 0.03 -24.92 -14.96
CA ASP A 205 -0.45 -23.81 -15.75
C ASP A 205 -1.00 -22.72 -14.84
N ALA A 206 -0.12 -21.76 -14.52
CA ALA A 206 -0.48 -20.58 -13.73
C ALA A 206 -1.65 -19.81 -14.37
N ALA A 207 -1.79 -19.84 -15.69
CA ALA A 207 -2.88 -19.14 -16.39
C ALA A 207 -4.25 -19.75 -16.07
N LYS A 208 -4.35 -21.08 -15.91
CA LYS A 208 -5.61 -21.74 -15.51
C LYS A 208 -6.00 -21.41 -14.07
N VAL A 209 -5.01 -21.29 -13.20
CA VAL A 209 -5.23 -20.87 -11.82
C VAL A 209 -5.72 -19.42 -11.82
N GLU A 210 -5.04 -18.55 -12.55
CA GLU A 210 -5.42 -17.14 -12.68
C GLU A 210 -6.83 -16.98 -13.26
N GLU A 211 -7.19 -17.70 -14.33
CA GLU A 211 -8.55 -17.71 -14.90
C GLU A 211 -9.62 -18.15 -13.89
N ALA A 212 -9.33 -19.19 -13.08
CA ALA A 212 -10.26 -19.65 -12.05
C ALA A 212 -10.50 -18.57 -10.99
N PHE A 213 -9.46 -17.82 -10.61
CA PHE A 213 -9.59 -16.69 -9.68
C PHE A 213 -10.28 -15.48 -10.32
N GLU A 214 -9.97 -15.14 -11.57
CA GLU A 214 -10.67 -14.09 -12.32
C GLU A 214 -12.17 -14.38 -12.45
N SER A 215 -12.54 -15.66 -12.56
CA SER A 215 -13.96 -16.06 -12.61
C SER A 215 -14.72 -15.77 -11.31
N LEU A 216 -14.03 -15.72 -10.16
CA LEU A 216 -14.63 -15.32 -8.88
C LEU A 216 -14.87 -13.82 -8.77
N ASP A 217 -13.99 -13.02 -9.36
CA ASP A 217 -14.05 -11.55 -9.26
C ASP A 217 -15.00 -10.94 -10.31
N ARG A 218 -15.58 -11.76 -11.21
CA ARG A 218 -16.67 -11.34 -12.09
C ARG A 218 -17.98 -11.30 -11.29
N PRO A 219 -18.67 -10.14 -11.21
CA PRO A 219 -19.99 -10.11 -10.62
C PRO A 219 -20.94 -10.97 -11.46
N ASP A 220 -21.72 -11.83 -10.79
CA ASP A 220 -22.81 -12.58 -11.42
C ASP A 220 -23.69 -11.60 -12.22
N VAL A 221 -23.70 -11.75 -13.55
CA VAL A 221 -24.53 -11.00 -14.49
C VAL A 221 -25.95 -11.55 -14.49
#